data_AF-A0A428RYE0-F1
#
_entry.id   AF-A0A428RYE0-F1
#
_cell.length_a   1.000
_cell.length_b   1.000
_cell.length_c   1.000
_cell.angle_alpha   90.00
_cell.angle_beta   90.00
_cell.angle_gamma   90.00
#
_symmetry.space_group_name_H-M   'P 1'
#
loop_
_entity.id
_entity.type
_entity.pdbx_description
1 polymer ?
#
loop_
_entity_poly.entity_id
_entity_poly.type
_entity_poly.pdbx_seq_one_letter_code
_entity_poly.pdbx_strand_id
1 'polypeptide(L)'
;MRCVAARASQMVGLLIKQFTPDLLYGKALQSLQGEIGDGSVCPTANSYCATRLLMLYELLGKPHTTRLVTHLRGSVQLLGLRKAAQYESRFDRALLKSQGQIIVVDELYRMRRSMFEDPEWQRLFQHASTLETDHESSFWWKFFGIVTFLPGILKNMRTLFNDGAYQSGCTDQSAIVLERATMVHRKLHESNVLYQRRTPHPSSLFDLPVSAESLDRTRLREFFVYTMIYICRIRATLSLDDMERALNEAEAQTFATQALLIEKVTKQLDRTMAWHFEQRNGLAQSVAETRVTWLSDLVGNQHDVNLNELLAQRWLKWENSWRNTVLDLEYRE
;
A
#
# COMPACT_ATOMS: atom_id res chain seq x y z
N MET A 1 -9.09 25.05 2.98
CA MET A 1 -7.69 25.55 2.91
C MET A 1 -7.32 26.48 4.06
N ARG A 2 -8.18 27.46 4.44
CA ARG A 2 -7.83 28.48 5.44
C ARG A 2 -7.38 27.93 6.82
N CYS A 3 -8.02 26.88 7.33
CA CYS A 3 -7.65 26.25 8.60
C CYS A 3 -6.25 25.60 8.55
N VAL A 4 -5.97 24.84 7.48
CA VAL A 4 -4.66 24.20 7.23
C VAL A 4 -3.56 25.26 7.15
N ALA A 5 -3.77 26.30 6.35
CA ALA A 5 -2.82 27.39 6.20
C ALA A 5 -2.55 28.10 7.55
N ALA A 6 -3.60 28.44 8.30
CA ALA A 6 -3.46 29.07 9.62
C ALA A 6 -2.67 28.19 10.60
N ARG A 7 -2.91 26.87 10.62
CA ARG A 7 -2.19 25.92 11.48
C ARG A 7 -0.73 25.77 11.07
N ALA A 8 -0.47 25.62 9.77
CA ALA A 8 0.90 25.57 9.24
C ALA A 8 1.67 26.87 9.55
N SER A 9 1.03 28.03 9.37
CA SER A 9 1.61 29.34 9.70
C SER A 9 1.98 29.45 11.19
N GLN A 10 1.14 28.95 12.10
CA GLN A 10 1.50 28.90 13.53
C GLN A 10 2.72 28.01 13.78
N MET A 11 2.80 26.84 13.14
CA MET A 11 3.92 25.90 13.32
C MET A 11 5.25 26.48 12.85
N VAL A 12 5.25 27.33 11.82
CA VAL A 12 6.47 28.01 11.33
C VAL A 12 6.73 29.35 12.03
N GLY A 13 6.03 29.64 13.13
CA GLY A 13 6.28 30.81 13.98
C GLY A 13 5.67 32.13 13.50
N LEU A 14 4.73 32.10 12.54
CA LEU A 14 4.02 33.30 12.12
C LEU A 14 2.97 33.71 13.15
N LEU A 15 2.81 35.03 13.34
CA LEU A 15 1.84 35.62 14.27
C LEU A 15 0.40 35.41 13.81
N ILE A 16 -0.18 34.28 14.21
CA ILE A 16 -1.59 33.95 14.05
C ILE A 16 -2.20 33.85 15.46
N LYS A 17 -3.31 34.55 15.72
CA LYS A 17 -4.00 34.47 17.03
C LYS A 17 -4.29 33.01 17.37
N GLN A 18 -3.97 32.60 18.60
CA GLN A 18 -3.95 31.20 19.04
C GLN A 18 -5.17 30.37 18.60
N PHE A 19 -6.38 30.91 18.74
CA PHE A 19 -7.64 30.21 18.43
C PHE A 19 -8.08 30.23 16.96
N THR A 20 -7.36 30.94 16.08
CA THR A 20 -7.75 31.12 14.67
C THR A 20 -7.84 29.81 13.89
N PRO A 21 -6.87 28.88 13.98
CA PRO A 21 -6.95 27.63 13.22
C PRO A 21 -8.14 26.78 13.63
N ASP A 22 -8.43 26.69 14.93
CA ASP A 22 -9.52 25.87 15.48
C ASP A 22 -10.89 26.42 15.06
N LEU A 23 -11.05 27.75 15.10
CA LEU A 23 -12.28 28.41 14.65
C LEU A 23 -12.49 28.22 13.14
N LEU A 24 -11.43 28.31 12.34
CA LEU A 24 -11.50 28.05 10.89
C LEU A 24 -11.76 26.57 10.59
N TYR A 25 -11.23 25.66 11.42
CA TYR A 25 -11.47 24.23 11.30
C TYR A 25 -12.94 23.88 11.58
N GLY A 26 -13.50 24.38 12.68
CA GLY A 26 -14.92 24.19 13.00
C GLY A 26 -15.86 24.69 11.91
N LYS A 27 -15.58 25.87 11.34
CA LYS A 27 -16.33 26.40 10.18
C LYS A 27 -16.21 25.52 8.93
N ALA A 28 -15.01 25.01 8.64
CA ALA A 28 -14.80 24.13 7.50
C ALA A 28 -15.53 22.79 7.70
N LEU A 29 -15.53 22.24 8.92
CA LEU A 29 -16.25 21.02 9.26
C LEU A 29 -17.77 21.19 9.13
N GLN A 30 -18.34 22.27 9.67
CA GLN A 30 -19.77 22.57 9.52
C GLN A 30 -20.19 22.72 8.06
N SER A 31 -19.38 23.42 7.25
CA SER A 31 -19.65 23.58 5.82
C SER A 31 -19.63 22.24 5.09
N LEU A 32 -18.65 21.38 5.38
CA LEU A 32 -18.55 20.05 4.77
C LEU A 32 -19.69 19.14 5.21
N GLN A 33 -20.09 19.20 6.49
CA GLN A 33 -21.23 18.45 7.01
C GLN A 33 -22.54 18.87 6.36
N GLY A 34 -22.74 20.18 6.12
CA GLY A 34 -23.89 20.67 5.36
C GLY A 34 -23.93 20.11 3.94
N GLU A 35 -22.80 20.15 3.23
CA GLU A 35 -22.71 19.64 1.85
C GLU A 35 -22.97 18.13 1.74
N ILE A 36 -22.53 17.34 2.73
CA ILE A 36 -22.72 15.88 2.74
C ILE A 36 -24.08 15.49 3.32
N GLY A 37 -24.60 16.24 4.29
CA GLY A 37 -25.79 15.90 5.07
C GLY A 37 -27.09 15.93 4.28
N ASP A 38 -27.14 16.68 3.18
CA ASP A 38 -28.33 16.84 2.34
C ASP A 38 -28.69 15.59 1.51
N GLY A 39 -27.86 14.53 1.56
CA GLY A 39 -28.15 13.15 1.09
C GLY A 39 -28.46 12.95 -0.40
N SER A 40 -28.69 14.05 -1.13
CA SER A 40 -29.20 14.11 -2.49
C SER A 40 -28.14 14.45 -3.53
N VAL A 41 -26.95 14.89 -3.08
CA VAL A 41 -25.86 15.32 -3.96
C VAL A 41 -24.71 14.30 -3.85
N CYS A 42 -24.33 13.73 -4.99
CA CYS A 42 -23.12 12.91 -5.07
C CYS A 42 -21.90 13.77 -4.70
N PRO A 43 -21.01 13.31 -3.79
CA PRO A 43 -19.87 14.09 -3.35
C PRO A 43 -19.02 14.61 -4.52
N THR A 44 -18.72 15.91 -4.50
CA THR A 44 -17.94 16.54 -5.56
C THR A 44 -16.43 16.39 -5.30
N ALA A 45 -15.62 16.75 -6.30
CA ALA A 45 -14.18 16.90 -6.11
C ALA A 45 -13.83 17.86 -4.98
N ASN A 46 -14.65 18.90 -4.78
CA ASN A 46 -14.43 19.90 -3.75
C ASN A 46 -14.74 19.35 -2.35
N SER A 47 -15.83 18.60 -2.17
CA SER A 47 -16.14 17.96 -0.89
C SER A 47 -15.06 16.93 -0.52
N TYR A 48 -14.59 16.16 -1.50
CA TYR A 48 -13.48 15.23 -1.31
C TYR A 48 -12.19 15.99 -0.93
N CYS A 49 -11.83 17.03 -1.67
CA CYS A 49 -10.67 17.88 -1.38
C CYS A 49 -10.75 18.56 0.01
N ALA A 50 -11.94 19.03 0.40
CA ALA A 50 -12.18 19.62 1.72
C ALA A 50 -11.92 18.61 2.84
N THR A 51 -12.46 17.39 2.71
CA THR A 51 -12.18 16.29 3.64
C THR A 51 -10.68 16.01 3.75
N ARG A 52 -9.97 16.05 2.61
CA ARG A 52 -8.51 15.88 2.57
C ARG A 52 -7.75 16.97 3.31
N LEU A 53 -8.18 18.21 3.16
CA LEU A 53 -7.57 19.34 3.87
C LEU A 53 -7.83 19.24 5.38
N LEU A 54 -8.99 18.75 5.81
CA LEU A 54 -9.24 18.51 7.24
C LEU A 54 -8.36 17.41 7.81
N MET A 55 -8.09 16.33 7.05
CA MET A 55 -7.09 15.34 7.48
C MET A 55 -5.69 15.96 7.62
N LEU A 56 -5.25 16.75 6.64
CA LEU A 56 -3.94 17.43 6.71
C LEU A 56 -3.86 18.35 7.92
N TYR A 57 -4.96 19.04 8.28
CA TYR A 57 -5.02 19.84 9.49
C TYR A 57 -4.77 19.00 10.75
N GLU A 58 -5.30 17.77 10.85
CA GLU A 58 -5.04 16.89 12.00
C GLU A 58 -3.59 16.39 12.05
N LEU A 59 -2.93 16.23 10.90
CA LEU A 59 -1.51 15.83 10.82
C LEU A 59 -0.55 16.96 11.21
N LEU A 60 -0.96 18.22 11.07
CA LEU A 60 -0.12 19.36 11.37
C LEU A 60 -0.07 19.61 12.89
N GLY A 61 0.93 19.13 13.61
CA GLY A 61 1.06 19.30 15.07
C GLY A 61 0.78 18.00 15.81
N LYS A 62 0.42 18.03 17.11
CA LYS A 62 0.12 16.79 17.84
C LYS A 62 -1.15 16.16 17.28
N PRO A 63 -1.08 14.99 16.62
CA PRO A 63 -2.24 14.39 15.99
C PRO A 63 -3.22 13.92 17.05
N HIS A 64 -4.51 14.23 16.86
CA HIS A 64 -5.55 13.55 17.60
C HIS A 64 -5.93 12.29 16.80
N THR A 65 -5.28 11.17 17.13
CA THR A 65 -5.36 9.88 16.40
C THR A 65 -6.80 9.49 16.03
N THR A 66 -7.75 9.64 16.96
CA THR A 66 -9.17 9.39 16.70
C THR A 66 -9.75 10.26 15.56
N ARG A 67 -9.45 11.56 15.52
CA ARG A 67 -9.96 12.47 14.48
C ARG A 67 -9.31 12.20 13.13
N LEU A 68 -8.02 11.92 13.13
CA LEU A 68 -7.27 11.54 11.93
C LEU A 68 -7.89 10.31 11.28
N VAL A 69 -8.14 9.26 12.06
CA VAL A 69 -8.78 8.02 11.59
C VAL A 69 -10.21 8.29 11.11
N THR A 70 -10.98 9.15 11.78
CA THR A 70 -12.33 9.52 11.34
C THR A 70 -12.31 10.21 9.98
N HIS A 71 -11.43 11.19 9.76
CA HIS A 71 -11.30 11.85 8.45
C HIS A 71 -10.82 10.90 7.36
N LEU A 72 -9.94 9.94 7.70
CA LEU A 72 -9.51 8.90 6.76
C LEU A 72 -10.69 8.03 6.32
N ARG A 73 -11.45 7.52 7.29
CA ARG A 73 -12.63 6.69 7.01
C ARG A 73 -13.70 7.45 6.23
N GLY A 74 -13.95 8.70 6.61
CA GLY A 74 -14.86 9.58 5.86
C GLY A 74 -14.39 9.77 4.40
N SER A 75 -13.08 9.95 4.18
CA SER A 75 -12.53 10.09 2.83
C SER A 75 -12.70 8.81 1.98
N VAL A 76 -12.52 7.62 2.56
CA VAL A 76 -12.78 6.34 1.89
C VAL A 76 -14.26 6.19 1.52
N GLN A 77 -15.17 6.54 2.45
CA GLN A 77 -16.61 6.48 2.20
C GLN A 77 -17.04 7.44 1.08
N LEU A 78 -16.55 8.68 1.11
CA LEU A 78 -16.83 9.66 0.05
C LEU A 78 -16.34 9.17 -1.31
N LEU A 79 -15.18 8.52 -1.35
CA LEU A 79 -14.63 7.95 -2.58
C LEU A 79 -15.44 6.74 -3.06
N GLY A 80 -15.96 5.92 -2.15
CA GLY A 80 -16.90 4.84 -2.50
C GLY A 80 -18.23 5.36 -3.08
N LEU A 81 -18.72 6.49 -2.58
CA LEU A 81 -19.90 7.17 -3.14
C LEU A 81 -19.62 7.83 -4.49
N ARG A 82 -18.37 8.27 -4.69
CA ARG A 82 -17.90 8.91 -5.91
C ARG A 82 -17.42 7.85 -6.91
N LYS A 83 -18.33 7.38 -7.78
CA LYS A 83 -18.04 6.31 -8.75
C LYS A 83 -16.81 6.61 -9.61
N ALA A 84 -16.13 5.57 -10.11
CA ALA A 84 -14.93 5.72 -10.93
C ALA A 84 -15.13 6.67 -12.13
N ALA A 85 -16.30 6.64 -12.77
CA ALA A 85 -16.65 7.52 -13.89
C ALA A 85 -16.58 9.03 -13.58
N GLN A 86 -16.50 9.43 -12.30
CA GLN A 86 -16.46 10.83 -11.89
C GLN A 86 -15.03 11.36 -11.71
N TYR A 87 -14.01 10.57 -12.05
CA TYR A 87 -12.59 10.90 -11.94
C TYR A 87 -11.94 11.21 -13.31
N GLU A 88 -12.61 12.01 -14.13
CA GLU A 88 -12.18 12.33 -15.50
C GLU A 88 -11.22 13.52 -15.60
N SER A 89 -11.30 14.47 -14.66
CA SER A 89 -10.44 15.65 -14.72
C SER A 89 -9.03 15.37 -14.20
N ARG A 90 -8.04 16.18 -14.63
CA ARG A 90 -6.68 16.12 -14.09
C ARG A 90 -6.67 16.35 -12.57
N PHE A 91 -7.53 17.24 -12.08
CA PHE A 91 -7.66 17.53 -10.66
C PHE A 91 -8.16 16.30 -9.88
N ASP A 92 -9.16 15.61 -10.40
CA ASP A 92 -9.70 14.39 -9.77
C ASP A 92 -8.66 13.28 -9.70
N ARG A 93 -7.96 13.04 -10.81
CA ARG A 93 -6.88 12.07 -10.87
C ARG A 93 -5.75 12.41 -9.90
N ALA A 94 -5.34 13.67 -9.82
CA ALA A 94 -4.32 14.11 -8.87
C ALA A 94 -4.77 13.88 -7.42
N LEU A 95 -6.04 14.17 -7.11
CA LEU A 95 -6.61 13.98 -5.79
C LEU A 95 -6.67 12.49 -5.42
N LEU A 96 -7.08 11.62 -6.35
CA LEU A 96 -7.05 10.16 -6.20
C LEU A 96 -5.62 9.64 -6.01
N LYS A 97 -4.68 10.04 -6.87
CA LYS A 97 -3.27 9.65 -6.80
C LYS A 97 -2.62 10.03 -5.47
N SER A 98 -3.00 11.17 -4.89
CA SER A 98 -2.48 11.62 -3.60
C SER A 98 -2.89 10.72 -2.42
N GLN A 99 -3.96 9.93 -2.55
CA GLN A 99 -4.57 9.18 -1.44
C GLN A 99 -4.76 7.70 -1.67
N GLY A 100 -4.78 7.25 -2.92
CA GLY A 100 -5.05 5.85 -3.27
C GLY A 100 -4.16 4.88 -2.48
N GLN A 101 -2.89 5.25 -2.27
CA GLN A 101 -1.94 4.45 -1.48
C GLN A 101 -2.39 4.27 -0.03
N ILE A 102 -2.84 5.33 0.63
CA ILE A 102 -3.27 5.28 2.04
C ILE A 102 -4.53 4.43 2.17
N ILE A 103 -5.45 4.51 1.19
CA ILE A 103 -6.67 3.68 1.16
C ILE A 103 -6.29 2.20 1.05
N VAL A 104 -5.41 1.85 0.10
CA VAL A 104 -4.95 0.47 -0.06
C VAL A 104 -4.26 -0.03 1.22
N VAL A 105 -3.47 0.82 1.89
CA VAL A 105 -2.83 0.47 3.16
C VAL A 105 -3.85 0.26 4.29
N ASP A 106 -4.89 1.11 4.43
CA ASP A 106 -5.99 0.88 5.39
C ASP A 106 -6.70 -0.46 5.10
N GLU A 107 -6.96 -0.76 3.83
CA GLU A 107 -7.61 -1.99 3.40
C GLU A 107 -6.75 -3.23 3.68
N LEU A 108 -5.43 -3.13 3.47
CA LEU A 108 -4.46 -4.14 3.91
C LEU A 108 -4.63 -4.36 5.41
N TYR A 109 -4.46 -3.32 6.23
CA TYR A 109 -4.53 -3.44 7.69
C TYR A 109 -5.85 -3.99 8.19
N ARG A 110 -6.97 -3.64 7.55
CA ARG A 110 -8.31 -4.09 7.94
C ARG A 110 -8.71 -5.43 7.34
N MET A 111 -7.81 -6.08 6.60
CA MET A 111 -8.07 -7.37 5.95
C MET A 111 -9.31 -7.31 5.05
N ARG A 112 -9.41 -6.24 4.25
CA ARG A 112 -10.50 -6.03 3.29
C ARG A 112 -9.98 -6.15 1.87
N ARG A 113 -10.86 -6.59 0.98
CA ARG A 113 -10.60 -6.50 -0.46
C ARG A 113 -10.59 -5.04 -0.84
N SER A 114 -9.67 -4.63 -1.72
CA SER A 114 -9.65 -3.23 -2.16
C SER A 114 -10.86 -2.93 -3.02
N MET A 115 -11.50 -1.78 -2.78
CA MET A 115 -12.52 -1.28 -3.70
C MET A 115 -11.95 -1.05 -5.11
N PHE A 116 -10.64 -0.81 -5.21
CA PHE A 116 -9.94 -0.58 -6.46
C PHE A 116 -9.71 -1.85 -7.29
N GLU A 117 -10.00 -3.04 -6.76
CA GLU A 117 -10.03 -4.28 -7.56
C GLU A 117 -11.20 -4.32 -8.55
N ASP A 118 -12.23 -3.49 -8.36
CA ASP A 118 -13.39 -3.44 -9.25
C ASP A 118 -12.96 -3.08 -10.70
N PRO A 119 -13.51 -3.77 -11.73
CA PRO A 119 -13.23 -3.47 -13.13
C PRO A 119 -13.42 -2.00 -13.53
N GLU A 120 -14.34 -1.26 -12.92
CA GLU A 120 -14.51 0.17 -13.20
C GLU A 120 -13.29 1.00 -12.78
N TRP A 121 -12.73 0.72 -11.59
CA TRP A 121 -11.52 1.38 -11.10
C TRP A 121 -10.28 0.96 -11.91
N GLN A 122 -10.17 -0.33 -12.26
CA GLN A 122 -9.07 -0.82 -13.09
C GLN A 122 -9.06 -0.17 -14.48
N ARG A 123 -10.23 0.00 -15.11
CA ARG A 123 -10.36 0.74 -16.37
C ARG A 123 -9.96 2.19 -16.22
N LEU A 124 -10.34 2.82 -15.11
CA LEU A 124 -9.91 4.19 -14.83
C LEU A 124 -8.39 4.32 -14.71
N PHE A 125 -7.71 3.43 -13.99
CA PHE A 125 -6.25 3.48 -13.87
C PHE A 125 -5.56 3.24 -15.21
N GLN A 126 -6.06 2.30 -16.01
CA GLN A 126 -5.56 2.07 -17.34
C GLN A 126 -5.72 3.32 -18.21
N HIS A 127 -6.90 3.94 -18.22
CA HIS A 127 -7.17 5.17 -18.95
C HIS A 127 -6.28 6.33 -18.47
N ALA A 128 -6.21 6.55 -17.15
CA ALA A 128 -5.34 7.54 -16.52
C ALA A 128 -3.88 7.39 -16.95
N SER A 129 -3.37 6.15 -17.00
CA SER A 129 -1.99 5.89 -17.44
C SER A 129 -1.71 6.34 -18.87
N THR A 130 -2.72 6.36 -19.75
CA THR A 130 -2.58 6.81 -21.15
C THR A 130 -2.69 8.32 -21.30
N LEU A 131 -3.34 9.00 -20.35
CA LEU A 131 -3.49 10.46 -20.36
C LEU A 131 -2.27 11.19 -19.80
N GLU A 132 -1.47 10.55 -18.94
CA GLU A 132 -0.28 11.17 -18.37
C GLU A 132 0.83 11.32 -19.42
N THR A 133 1.33 12.54 -19.58
CA THR A 133 2.48 12.85 -20.43
C THR A 133 3.80 12.50 -19.75
N ASP A 134 3.84 12.64 -18.42
CA ASP A 134 5.01 12.28 -17.62
C ASP A 134 5.15 10.75 -17.50
N HIS A 135 6.39 10.29 -17.71
CA HIS A 135 6.72 8.87 -17.76
C HIS A 135 6.40 8.15 -16.44
N GLU A 136 6.83 8.74 -15.33
CA GLU A 136 6.70 8.15 -14.01
C GLU A 136 5.26 8.21 -13.53
N SER A 137 4.55 9.29 -13.80
CA SER A 137 3.11 9.43 -13.56
C SER A 137 2.28 8.40 -14.32
N SER A 138 2.61 8.16 -15.60
CA SER A 138 1.94 7.13 -16.41
C SER A 138 2.11 5.74 -15.79
N PHE A 139 3.34 5.38 -15.40
CA PHE A 139 3.60 4.10 -14.76
C PHE A 139 3.04 4.02 -13.35
N TRP A 140 2.94 5.13 -12.62
CA TRP A 140 2.33 5.17 -11.29
C TRP A 140 0.93 4.57 -11.34
N TRP A 141 0.11 4.97 -12.31
CA TRP A 141 -1.25 4.42 -12.49
C TRP A 141 -1.26 2.93 -12.82
N LYS A 142 -0.32 2.48 -13.68
CA LYS A 142 -0.20 1.05 -14.04
C LYS A 142 0.16 0.19 -12.83
N PHE A 143 1.20 0.57 -12.10
CA PHE A 143 1.62 -0.12 -10.89
C PHE A 143 0.55 -0.04 -9.81
N PHE A 144 -0.07 1.14 -9.62
CA PHE A 144 -1.16 1.31 -8.66
C PHE A 144 -2.31 0.34 -8.93
N GLY A 145 -2.76 0.23 -10.18
CA GLY A 145 -3.80 -0.74 -10.56
C GLY A 145 -3.43 -2.18 -10.20
N ILE A 146 -2.16 -2.57 -10.35
CA ILE A 146 -1.68 -3.92 -10.02
C ILE A 146 -1.61 -4.15 -8.50
N VAL A 147 -1.07 -3.19 -7.73
CA VAL A 147 -0.90 -3.37 -6.27
C VAL A 147 -2.23 -3.39 -5.52
N THR A 148 -3.29 -2.81 -6.08
CA THR A 148 -4.63 -2.82 -5.46
C THR A 148 -5.24 -4.23 -5.31
N PHE A 149 -4.69 -5.25 -5.97
CA PHE A 149 -5.11 -6.65 -5.77
C PHE A 149 -4.53 -7.30 -4.51
N LEU A 150 -3.46 -6.74 -3.94
CA LEU A 150 -2.77 -7.32 -2.78
C LEU A 150 -3.69 -7.48 -1.55
N PRO A 151 -4.54 -6.49 -1.16
CA PRO A 151 -5.42 -6.64 0.00
C PRO A 151 -6.37 -7.83 -0.11
N GLY A 152 -7.00 -8.04 -1.28
CA GLY A 152 -7.87 -9.18 -1.51
C GLY A 152 -7.13 -10.53 -1.54
N ILE A 153 -5.87 -10.56 -1.96
CA ILE A 153 -5.04 -11.77 -1.93
C ILE A 153 -4.69 -12.13 -0.47
N LEU A 154 -4.19 -11.17 0.31
CA LEU A 154 -3.84 -11.40 1.72
C LEU A 154 -5.05 -11.76 2.58
N LYS A 155 -6.20 -11.13 2.34
CA LYS A 155 -7.47 -11.51 2.99
C LYS A 155 -7.79 -12.99 2.74
N ASN A 156 -7.77 -13.41 1.47
CA ASN A 156 -8.07 -14.79 1.12
C ASN A 156 -7.05 -15.77 1.72
N MET A 157 -5.77 -15.40 1.73
CA MET A 157 -4.69 -16.19 2.35
C MET A 157 -4.94 -16.42 3.85
N ARG A 158 -5.31 -15.37 4.57
CA ARG A 158 -5.59 -15.45 6.01
C ARG A 158 -6.86 -16.25 6.31
N THR A 159 -7.93 -16.07 5.53
CA THR A 159 -9.14 -16.89 5.63
C THR A 159 -8.83 -18.37 5.40
N LEU A 160 -8.09 -18.68 4.33
CA LEU A 160 -7.68 -20.04 3.97
C LEU A 160 -6.95 -20.76 5.12
N PHE A 161 -6.06 -20.07 5.83
CA PHE A 161 -5.28 -20.68 6.92
C PHE A 161 -5.99 -20.73 8.26
N ASN A 162 -6.87 -19.77 8.56
CA ASN A 162 -7.65 -19.77 9.79
C ASN A 162 -8.79 -20.81 9.77
N ASP A 163 -9.37 -21.08 8.60
CA ASP A 163 -10.54 -21.95 8.47
C ASP A 163 -10.17 -23.45 8.50
N GLY A 164 -8.89 -23.81 8.63
CA GLY A 164 -8.44 -25.22 8.65
C GLY A 164 -8.45 -25.90 7.27
N ALA A 165 -8.98 -25.23 6.24
CA ALA A 165 -9.24 -25.81 4.92
C ALA A 165 -7.94 -26.18 4.16
N TYR A 166 -6.87 -25.42 4.37
CA TYR A 166 -5.56 -25.73 3.78
C TYR A 166 -4.90 -26.95 4.42
N GLN A 167 -5.13 -27.14 5.72
CA GLN A 167 -4.61 -28.25 6.51
C GLN A 167 -5.24 -29.59 6.09
N SER A 168 -6.48 -29.58 5.57
CA SER A 168 -7.17 -30.80 5.09
C SER A 168 -6.73 -31.33 3.71
N GLY A 169 -5.67 -30.77 3.10
CA GLY A 169 -5.02 -31.36 1.91
C GLY A 169 -5.64 -31.03 0.55
N CYS A 170 -6.70 -30.23 0.49
CA CYS A 170 -7.23 -29.66 -0.75
C CYS A 170 -7.91 -28.34 -0.44
N THR A 171 -7.76 -27.33 -1.30
CA THR A 171 -8.91 -26.50 -1.69
C THR A 171 -8.61 -25.79 -3.00
N ASP A 172 -9.56 -25.78 -3.94
CA ASP A 172 -9.54 -24.88 -5.10
C ASP A 172 -9.23 -23.43 -4.73
N GLN A 173 -9.51 -23.04 -3.48
CA GLN A 173 -9.19 -21.74 -2.91
C GLN A 173 -7.69 -21.43 -2.84
N SER A 174 -6.83 -22.39 -2.47
CA SER A 174 -5.38 -22.16 -2.45
C SER A 174 -4.85 -21.95 -3.87
N ALA A 175 -5.35 -22.71 -4.84
CA ALA A 175 -5.04 -22.54 -6.26
C ALA A 175 -5.49 -21.16 -6.77
N ILE A 176 -6.69 -20.69 -6.41
CA ILE A 176 -7.18 -19.34 -6.76
C ILE A 176 -6.28 -18.25 -6.16
N VAL A 177 -5.84 -18.39 -4.91
CA VAL A 177 -4.93 -17.41 -4.29
C VAL A 177 -3.58 -17.42 -4.99
N LEU A 178 -3.02 -18.59 -5.28
CA LEU A 178 -1.76 -18.75 -6.00
C LEU A 178 -1.82 -18.18 -7.42
N GLU A 179 -2.92 -18.41 -8.16
CA GLU A 179 -3.13 -17.87 -9.49
C GLU A 179 -3.15 -16.32 -9.46
N ARG A 180 -3.92 -15.74 -8.53
CA ARG A 180 -3.96 -14.29 -8.35
C ARG A 180 -2.61 -13.71 -7.98
N ALA A 181 -1.88 -14.37 -7.08
CA ALA A 181 -0.53 -13.95 -6.69
C ALA A 181 0.44 -14.01 -7.88
N THR A 182 0.38 -15.08 -8.67
CA THR A 182 1.17 -15.26 -9.90
C THR A 182 0.84 -14.20 -10.94
N MET A 183 -0.44 -13.84 -11.10
CA MET A 183 -0.85 -12.74 -11.98
C MET A 183 -0.21 -11.42 -11.53
N VAL A 184 -0.25 -11.09 -10.24
CA VAL A 184 0.35 -9.85 -9.71
C VAL A 184 1.86 -9.84 -9.90
N HIS A 185 2.55 -10.94 -9.57
CA HIS A 185 4.00 -11.10 -9.76
C HIS A 185 4.39 -10.83 -11.22
N ARG A 186 3.75 -11.54 -12.15
CA ARG A 186 4.01 -11.41 -13.58
C ARG A 186 3.76 -9.98 -14.07
N LYS A 187 2.61 -9.39 -13.74
CA LYS A 187 2.26 -8.03 -14.17
C LYS A 187 3.24 -6.98 -13.64
N LEU A 188 3.70 -7.11 -12.40
CA LEU A 188 4.70 -6.21 -11.82
C LEU A 188 6.05 -6.34 -12.52
N HIS A 189 6.50 -7.58 -12.76
CA HIS A 189 7.76 -7.83 -13.45
C HIS A 189 7.72 -7.30 -14.89
N GLU A 190 6.68 -7.63 -15.66
CA GLU A 190 6.46 -7.10 -17.02
C GLU A 190 6.39 -5.58 -17.03
N SER A 191 5.69 -4.97 -16.07
CA SER A 191 5.60 -3.50 -15.97
C SER A 191 6.95 -2.86 -15.66
N ASN A 192 7.78 -3.48 -14.81
CA ASN A 192 9.14 -3.00 -14.53
C ASN A 192 10.06 -3.14 -15.76
N VAL A 193 9.92 -4.21 -16.54
CA VAL A 193 10.66 -4.37 -17.81
C VAL A 193 10.21 -3.30 -18.82
N LEU A 194 8.91 -3.07 -18.95
CA LEU A 194 8.38 -2.02 -19.84
C LEU A 194 8.80 -0.62 -19.39
N TYR A 195 8.87 -0.37 -18.08
CA TYR A 195 9.35 0.88 -17.51
C TYR A 195 10.80 1.16 -17.92
N GLN A 196 11.67 0.16 -17.90
CA GLN A 196 13.07 0.28 -18.32
C GLN A 196 13.24 0.43 -19.84
N ARG A 197 12.31 -0.11 -20.64
CA ARG A 197 12.39 -0.05 -22.12
C ARG A 197 11.90 1.27 -22.70
N ARG A 198 11.18 2.08 -21.94
CA ARG A 198 10.62 3.33 -22.44
C ARG A 198 11.60 4.47 -22.18
N THR A 199 11.90 5.26 -23.20
CA THR A 199 12.73 6.48 -23.09
C THR A 199 12.29 7.32 -21.89
N PRO A 200 13.21 7.73 -20.99
CA PRO A 200 14.67 7.79 -21.15
C PRO A 200 15.44 6.51 -20.79
N HIS A 201 14.77 5.36 -20.67
CA HIS A 201 15.35 4.08 -20.24
C HIS A 201 15.86 4.12 -18.80
N PRO A 202 14.97 4.43 -17.84
CA PRO A 202 15.35 4.47 -16.44
C PRO A 202 15.88 3.11 -15.97
N SER A 203 16.76 3.12 -14.97
CA SER A 203 17.18 1.90 -14.28
C SER A 203 16.00 1.19 -13.61
N SER A 204 16.16 -0.11 -13.37
CA SER A 204 15.15 -0.95 -12.76
C SER A 204 14.70 -0.37 -11.42
N LEU A 205 13.41 -0.53 -11.10
CA LEU A 205 12.89 -0.18 -9.78
C LEU A 205 13.48 -1.07 -8.66
N PHE A 206 14.17 -2.16 -9.03
CA PHE A 206 14.98 -2.96 -8.13
C PHE A 206 16.35 -2.35 -7.82
N ASP A 207 16.97 -1.63 -8.76
CA ASP A 207 18.37 -1.19 -8.65
C ASP A 207 18.54 -0.13 -7.56
N LEU A 208 19.73 -0.01 -6.97
CA LEU A 208 19.98 1.05 -5.99
C LEU A 208 19.84 2.44 -6.62
N PRO A 209 19.19 3.41 -5.93
CA PRO A 209 19.15 4.78 -6.42
C PRO A 209 20.55 5.38 -6.38
N VAL A 210 20.90 6.14 -7.42
CA VAL A 210 22.22 6.81 -7.56
C VAL A 210 22.14 8.33 -7.35
N SER A 211 20.92 8.88 -7.31
CA SER A 211 20.62 10.28 -7.10
C SER A 211 19.28 10.42 -6.38
N ALA A 212 18.96 11.64 -5.92
CA ALA A 212 17.59 11.96 -5.51
C ALA A 212 16.62 11.67 -6.66
N GLU A 213 15.49 11.03 -6.34
CA GLU A 213 14.46 10.62 -7.29
C GLU A 213 13.19 11.44 -7.10
N SER A 214 12.33 11.47 -8.12
CA SER A 214 11.01 12.08 -7.97
C SER A 214 10.16 11.31 -6.94
N LEU A 215 9.12 11.96 -6.42
CA LEU A 215 8.16 11.32 -5.55
C LEU A 215 7.46 10.14 -6.26
N ASP A 216 7.18 10.25 -7.56
CA ASP A 216 6.52 9.19 -8.31
C ASP A 216 7.43 7.99 -8.51
N ARG A 217 8.71 8.19 -8.81
CA ARG A 217 9.69 7.11 -8.89
C ARG A 217 9.91 6.42 -7.56
N THR A 218 10.01 7.20 -6.47
CA THR A 218 10.08 6.66 -5.11
C THR A 218 8.89 5.74 -4.83
N ARG A 219 7.68 6.19 -5.14
CA ARG A 219 6.44 5.40 -4.98
C ARG A 219 6.38 4.18 -5.90
N LEU A 220 6.89 4.28 -7.13
CA LEU A 220 7.00 3.14 -8.04
C LEU A 220 7.88 2.04 -7.45
N ARG A 221 9.00 2.40 -6.82
CA ARG A 221 9.85 1.44 -6.10
C ARG A 221 9.11 0.80 -4.94
N GLU A 222 8.39 1.59 -4.14
CA GLU A 222 7.58 1.03 -3.06
C GLU A 222 6.54 0.02 -3.58
N PHE A 223 5.81 0.39 -4.62
CA PHE A 223 4.83 -0.50 -5.25
C PHE A 223 5.46 -1.79 -5.75
N PHE A 224 6.60 -1.69 -6.41
CA PHE A 224 7.28 -2.84 -6.96
C PHE A 224 7.86 -3.72 -5.84
N VAL A 225 8.76 -3.18 -5.03
CA VAL A 225 9.55 -3.94 -4.06
C VAL A 225 8.68 -4.56 -2.98
N TYR A 226 7.84 -3.78 -2.29
CA TYR A 226 7.08 -4.30 -1.15
C TYR A 226 5.96 -5.25 -1.59
N THR A 227 5.35 -5.02 -2.76
CA THR A 227 4.36 -5.97 -3.28
C THR A 227 5.02 -7.27 -3.71
N MET A 228 6.21 -7.21 -4.34
CA MET A 228 6.97 -8.41 -4.68
C MET A 228 7.33 -9.22 -3.44
N ILE A 229 7.76 -8.59 -2.34
CA ILE A 229 8.03 -9.29 -1.06
C ILE A 229 6.81 -10.14 -0.62
N TYR A 230 5.62 -9.53 -0.54
CA TYR A 230 4.41 -10.26 -0.16
C TYR A 230 4.07 -11.38 -1.14
N ILE A 231 4.08 -11.08 -2.43
CA ILE A 231 3.63 -12.01 -3.46
C ILE A 231 4.58 -13.20 -3.58
N CYS A 232 5.88 -12.99 -3.54
CA CYS A 232 6.88 -14.05 -3.51
C CYS A 232 6.69 -14.92 -2.27
N ARG A 233 6.43 -14.32 -1.09
CA ARG A 233 6.16 -15.10 0.13
C ARG A 233 4.87 -15.91 0.07
N ILE A 234 3.82 -15.38 -0.54
CA ILE A 234 2.57 -16.11 -0.78
C ILE A 234 2.81 -17.31 -1.70
N ARG A 235 3.54 -17.10 -2.81
CA ARG A 235 3.91 -18.16 -3.75
C ARG A 235 4.80 -19.23 -3.10
N ALA A 236 5.77 -18.81 -2.29
CA ALA A 236 6.62 -19.72 -1.51
C ALA A 236 5.83 -20.60 -0.52
N THR A 237 4.67 -20.12 -0.08
CA THR A 237 3.79 -20.86 0.84
C THR A 237 2.86 -21.81 0.10
N LEU A 238 2.30 -21.39 -1.05
CA LEU A 238 1.23 -22.13 -1.73
C LEU A 238 1.71 -23.00 -2.89
N SER A 239 2.93 -22.82 -3.41
CA SER A 239 3.45 -23.62 -4.52
C SER A 239 3.54 -25.11 -4.13
N LEU A 240 3.06 -25.97 -5.03
CA LEU A 240 3.07 -27.41 -4.83
C LEU A 240 4.47 -28.00 -5.01
N ASP A 241 5.26 -27.42 -5.92
CA ASP A 241 6.62 -27.87 -6.22
C ASP A 241 7.64 -27.31 -5.21
N ASP A 242 8.50 -28.18 -4.70
CA ASP A 242 9.50 -27.85 -3.68
C ASP A 242 10.52 -26.83 -4.18
N MET A 243 10.94 -26.97 -5.43
CA MET A 243 11.90 -26.07 -6.07
C MET A 243 11.25 -24.70 -6.31
N GLU A 244 10.00 -24.64 -6.76
CA GLU A 244 9.25 -23.39 -6.84
C GLU A 244 9.13 -22.70 -5.48
N ARG A 245 8.80 -23.43 -4.40
CA ARG A 245 8.73 -22.83 -3.06
C ARG A 245 10.06 -22.21 -2.67
N ALA A 246 11.17 -22.94 -2.86
CA ALA A 246 12.51 -22.48 -2.55
C ALA A 246 12.91 -21.24 -3.37
N LEU A 247 12.62 -21.24 -4.67
CA LEU A 247 12.90 -20.12 -5.57
C LEU A 247 12.11 -18.86 -5.18
N ASN A 248 10.82 -19.01 -4.89
CA ASN A 248 9.96 -17.91 -4.46
C ASN A 248 10.40 -17.36 -3.10
N GLU A 249 10.84 -18.21 -2.17
CA GLU A 249 11.39 -17.76 -0.89
C GLU A 249 12.71 -17.00 -1.08
N ALA A 250 13.62 -17.51 -1.92
CA ALA A 250 14.86 -16.82 -2.24
C ALA A 250 14.61 -15.45 -2.91
N GLU A 251 13.60 -15.36 -3.76
CA GLU A 251 13.17 -14.10 -4.37
C GLU A 251 12.63 -13.13 -3.30
N ALA A 252 11.77 -13.59 -2.37
CA ALA A 252 11.28 -12.76 -1.26
C ALA A 252 12.43 -12.20 -0.41
N GLN A 253 13.42 -13.03 -0.07
CA GLN A 253 14.63 -12.63 0.65
C GLN A 253 15.46 -11.60 -0.12
N THR A 254 15.56 -11.77 -1.44
CA THR A 254 16.29 -10.87 -2.33
C THR A 254 15.65 -9.49 -2.36
N PHE A 255 14.32 -9.41 -2.52
CA PHE A 255 13.59 -8.14 -2.46
C PHE A 255 13.63 -7.49 -1.07
N ALA A 256 13.53 -8.27 0.01
CA ALA A 256 13.65 -7.76 1.37
C ALA A 256 15.03 -7.14 1.62
N THR A 257 16.10 -7.84 1.23
CA THR A 257 17.47 -7.31 1.32
C THR A 257 17.63 -6.03 0.50
N GLN A 258 17.08 -6.02 -0.72
CA GLN A 258 17.15 -4.85 -1.59
C GLN A 258 16.40 -3.65 -1.02
N ALA A 259 15.24 -3.84 -0.39
CA ALA A 259 14.49 -2.76 0.27
C ALA A 259 15.31 -2.09 1.38
N LEU A 260 16.00 -2.88 2.20
CA LEU A 260 16.86 -2.39 3.28
C LEU A 260 18.09 -1.65 2.72
N LEU A 261 18.67 -2.14 1.63
CA LEU A 261 19.78 -1.46 0.95
C LEU A 261 19.34 -0.13 0.32
N ILE A 262 18.17 -0.09 -0.33
CA ILE A 262 17.60 1.14 -0.90
C ILE A 262 17.39 2.18 0.20
N GLU A 263 16.78 1.83 1.34
CA GLU A 263 16.64 2.76 2.48
C GLU A 263 17.99 3.28 2.98
N LYS A 264 18.98 2.41 3.13
CA LYS A 264 20.32 2.80 3.59
C LYS A 264 20.97 3.81 2.63
N VAL A 265 20.85 3.58 1.32
CA VAL A 265 21.42 4.48 0.30
C VAL A 265 20.64 5.80 0.25
N THR A 266 19.31 5.76 0.32
CA THR A 266 18.48 6.97 0.24
C THR A 266 18.70 7.91 1.42
N LYS A 267 19.02 7.40 2.62
CA LYS A 267 19.45 8.22 3.77
C LYS A 267 20.65 9.13 3.46
N GLN A 268 21.48 8.77 2.49
CA GLN A 268 22.63 9.56 2.05
C GLN A 268 22.29 10.52 0.90
N LEU A 269 21.22 10.27 0.15
CA LEU A 269 20.83 11.01 -1.05
C LEU A 269 19.78 12.08 -0.78
N ASP A 270 18.68 11.71 -0.12
CA ASP A 270 17.55 12.60 0.15
C ASP A 270 16.75 12.11 1.37
N ARG A 271 16.53 12.99 2.34
CA ARG A 271 15.85 12.66 3.60
C ARG A 271 14.37 12.35 3.41
N THR A 272 13.71 12.99 2.45
CA THR A 272 12.28 12.77 2.17
C THR A 272 12.08 11.39 1.56
N MET A 273 12.93 11.03 0.60
CA MET A 273 12.96 9.71 -0.01
C MET A 273 13.26 8.62 1.03
N ALA A 274 14.24 8.84 1.92
CA ALA A 274 14.54 7.89 2.99
C ALA A 274 13.34 7.61 3.91
N TRP A 275 12.60 8.67 4.27
CA TRP A 275 11.41 8.56 5.11
C TRP A 275 10.32 7.66 4.49
N HIS A 276 10.15 7.70 3.16
CA HIS A 276 9.20 6.83 2.46
C HIS A 276 9.52 5.33 2.65
N PHE A 277 10.79 4.94 2.53
CA PHE A 277 11.20 3.54 2.71
C PHE A 277 11.19 3.10 4.19
N GLU A 278 11.56 4.01 5.10
CA GLU A 278 11.56 3.74 6.56
C GLU A 278 10.19 3.27 7.05
N GLN A 279 9.10 3.86 6.53
CA GLN A 279 7.72 3.51 6.90
C GLN A 279 7.32 2.06 6.60
N ARG A 280 7.99 1.39 5.66
CA ARG A 280 7.62 0.05 5.21
C ARG A 280 8.67 -1.01 5.50
N ASN A 281 9.84 -0.61 6.01
CA ASN A 281 10.96 -1.53 6.21
C ASN A 281 10.79 -2.54 7.33
N GLY A 282 9.82 -2.36 8.22
CA GLY A 282 9.40 -3.42 9.14
C GLY A 282 9.00 -4.72 8.42
N LEU A 283 8.39 -4.62 7.23
CA LEU A 283 8.09 -5.80 6.41
C LEU A 283 9.38 -6.49 5.94
N ALA A 284 10.31 -5.72 5.35
CA ALA A 284 11.57 -6.26 4.83
C ALA A 284 12.43 -6.89 5.94
N GLN A 285 12.52 -6.24 7.10
CA GLN A 285 13.18 -6.79 8.29
C GLN A 285 12.57 -8.12 8.72
N SER A 286 11.23 -8.19 8.83
CA SER A 286 10.55 -9.42 9.24
C SER A 286 10.81 -10.62 8.31
N VAL A 287 10.98 -10.37 7.01
CA VAL A 287 11.32 -11.41 6.03
C VAL A 287 12.77 -11.84 6.19
N ALA A 288 13.70 -10.89 6.33
CA ALA A 288 15.11 -11.18 6.54
C ALA A 288 15.37 -11.98 7.84
N GLU A 289 14.71 -11.61 8.93
CA GLU A 289 14.84 -12.27 10.24
C GLU A 289 14.33 -13.71 10.23
N THR A 290 13.33 -14.01 9.40
CA THR A 290 12.72 -15.34 9.32
C THR A 290 13.41 -16.26 8.30
N ARG A 291 14.49 -15.82 7.65
CA ARG A 291 15.20 -16.58 6.60
C ARG A 291 15.55 -18.01 7.00
N VAL A 292 16.13 -18.22 8.18
CA VAL A 292 16.56 -19.56 8.62
C VAL A 292 15.37 -20.50 8.76
N THR A 293 14.29 -20.03 9.38
CA THR A 293 13.04 -20.79 9.56
C THR A 293 12.38 -21.15 8.25
N TRP A 294 12.51 -20.32 7.21
CA TRP A 294 11.90 -20.58 5.91
C TRP A 294 12.76 -21.47 5.00
N LEU A 295 14.08 -21.51 5.23
CA LEU A 295 15.00 -22.38 4.50
C LEU A 295 15.22 -23.74 5.17
N SER A 296 14.78 -23.93 6.43
CA SER A 296 15.03 -25.17 7.20
C SER A 296 14.34 -26.41 6.62
N ASP A 297 13.31 -26.25 5.80
CA ASP A 297 12.56 -27.36 5.21
C ASP A 297 13.29 -28.02 4.03
N LEU A 298 14.39 -27.43 3.55
CA LEU A 298 15.22 -28.00 2.48
C LEU A 298 16.10 -29.17 2.96
N VAL A 299 16.12 -29.49 4.26
CA VAL A 299 17.20 -30.31 4.86
C VAL A 299 16.69 -31.56 5.61
N GLY A 300 15.40 -31.86 5.70
CA GLY A 300 14.96 -32.99 6.55
C GLY A 300 13.70 -33.72 6.13
N ASN A 301 13.85 -35.03 5.89
CA ASN A 301 12.79 -36.04 5.94
C ASN A 301 11.89 -35.84 7.17
N GLN A 302 10.73 -35.21 7.00
CA GLN A 302 9.66 -35.22 8.01
C GLN A 302 8.48 -36.01 7.45
N HIS A 303 8.52 -37.32 7.66
CA HIS A 303 7.43 -38.25 7.30
C HIS A 303 6.17 -38.10 8.19
N ASP A 304 6.11 -37.11 9.09
CA ASP A 304 5.09 -37.03 10.15
C ASP A 304 4.38 -35.67 10.27
N VAL A 305 4.79 -34.64 9.51
CA VAL A 305 4.16 -33.31 9.55
C VAL A 305 3.52 -33.01 8.20
N ASN A 306 2.22 -32.69 8.20
CA ASN A 306 1.53 -32.19 7.02
C ASN A 306 2.17 -30.85 6.61
N LEU A 307 2.96 -30.87 5.53
CA LEU A 307 3.70 -29.71 5.03
C LEU A 307 2.81 -28.47 4.86
N ASN A 308 1.57 -28.64 4.40
CA ASN A 308 0.62 -27.53 4.25
C ASN A 308 0.29 -26.89 5.60
N GLU A 309 0.11 -27.70 6.65
CA GLU A 309 -0.10 -27.18 7.99
C GLU A 309 1.11 -26.39 8.49
N LEU A 310 2.32 -26.93 8.30
CA LEU A 310 3.56 -26.25 8.68
C LEU A 310 3.71 -24.89 7.97
N LEU A 311 3.49 -24.85 6.67
CA LEU A 311 3.60 -23.63 5.85
C LEU A 311 2.54 -22.59 6.24
N ALA A 312 1.29 -23.00 6.48
CA ALA A 312 0.23 -22.11 6.95
C ALA A 312 0.54 -21.52 8.33
N GLN A 313 0.94 -22.36 9.29
CA GLN A 313 1.31 -21.90 10.62
C GLN A 313 2.50 -20.93 10.57
N ARG A 314 3.50 -21.22 9.73
CA ARG A 314 4.66 -20.35 9.53
C ARG A 314 4.27 -18.99 8.95
N TRP A 315 3.41 -18.99 7.92
CA TRP A 315 2.91 -17.76 7.33
C TRP A 315 2.10 -16.95 8.33
N LEU A 316 1.16 -17.57 9.06
CA LEU A 316 0.35 -16.90 10.09
C LEU A 316 1.22 -16.32 11.21
N LYS A 317 2.24 -17.06 11.66
CA LYS A 317 3.17 -16.60 12.69
C LYS A 317 3.95 -15.37 12.20
N TRP A 318 4.50 -15.42 11.00
CA TRP A 318 5.22 -14.29 10.40
C TRP A 318 4.30 -13.08 10.23
N GLU A 319 3.11 -13.29 9.67
CA GLU A 319 2.18 -12.22 9.32
C GLU A 319 1.62 -11.53 10.56
N ASN A 320 1.28 -12.28 11.61
CA ASN A 320 0.90 -11.71 12.90
C ASN A 320 2.07 -10.99 13.59
N SER A 321 3.29 -11.52 13.50
CA SER A 321 4.45 -10.92 14.14
C SER A 321 4.71 -9.52 13.60
N TRP A 322 4.84 -9.35 12.28
CA TRP A 322 5.12 -8.02 11.72
C TRP A 322 3.93 -7.07 11.91
N ARG A 323 2.69 -7.57 11.77
CA ARG A 323 1.49 -6.76 12.04
C ARG A 323 1.44 -6.24 13.45
N ASN A 324 1.69 -7.09 14.44
CA ASN A 324 1.64 -6.70 15.83
C ASN A 324 2.77 -5.70 16.13
N THR A 325 3.96 -5.88 15.58
CA THR A 325 5.05 -4.89 15.73
C THR A 325 4.68 -3.53 15.15
N VAL A 326 3.91 -3.48 14.06
CA VAL A 326 3.48 -2.21 13.45
C VAL A 326 2.23 -1.62 14.14
N LEU A 327 1.25 -2.45 14.52
CA LEU A 327 -0.01 -2.03 15.13
C LEU A 327 0.10 -1.74 16.65
N ASP A 328 0.93 -2.45 17.40
CA ASP A 328 1.14 -2.18 18.84
C ASP A 328 1.89 -0.87 19.07
N LEU A 329 2.67 -0.39 18.09
CA LEU A 329 3.29 0.94 18.12
C LEU A 329 2.25 2.05 17.82
N GLU A 330 1.34 1.82 16.88
CA GLU A 330 0.31 2.82 16.50
C GLU A 330 -0.82 2.99 17.53
N TYR A 331 -1.01 2.04 18.45
CA TYR A 331 -2.04 2.12 19.52
C TYR A 331 -1.50 2.50 20.91
N ARG A 332 -0.17 2.57 21.11
CA ARG A 332 0.46 2.91 22.40
C ARG A 332 0.91 4.38 22.52
N GLU A 333 0.64 5.21 21.52
CA GLU A 333 0.83 6.67 21.54
C GLU A 333 -0.48 7.41 21.22
#